data_AF-A0A8C3TDU3-F1
#
_entry.id   AF-A0A8C3TDU3-F1
#
_cell.length_a   1.000
_cell.length_b   1.000
_cell.length_c   1.000
_cell.angle_alpha   90.00
_cell.angle_beta   90.00
_cell.angle_gamma   90.00
#
_symmetry.space_group_name_H-M   'P 1'
#
loop_
_entity.id
_entity.type
_entity.pdbx_description
1 polymer ?
#
loop_
_entity_poly.entity_id
_entity_poly.type
_entity_poly.pdbx_seq_one_letter_code
_entity_poly.pdbx_strand_id
1 'polypeptide(L)'
;MIACQGATSITTFADFLCKKLTRALRCATYDKTAIDIADEMRSNYPAFNGTRAKLETHILKSLAEEENFEKYKQYIQSPRDFFENFIQRCVDNYLDKEKAKLLSFLNSRLCVFCSSVHTAIDESTKAVKDKNGNASLWLDEFCNRLRGDLHFPRNELKSIEHQEIKDIEFLKKSMVGALNSVKENLKQDFAAPDVEPFKSKPHEILLEQLCGCWETCPFCKAVCTNTFSGHDGDHSVPFHRPQAVTGIQWHRTNHFIIDICSSLVASDCRLVLSGDTKIPYRNYRQAGPVHAKWSITPDNSAQSYWKWFVCHFRSQIEIEYSGKFEGKGRIPPEWAGFTKEAVLSDLEKL
;
A
#
# COMPACT_ATOMS: atom_id res chain seq x y z
N MET A 1 -3.97 -54.99 -26.06
CA MET A 1 -4.30 -54.55 -24.69
C MET A 1 -3.17 -53.78 -24.00
N ILE A 2 -1.91 -54.24 -24.06
CA ILE A 2 -0.77 -53.61 -23.36
C ILE A 2 -0.50 -52.16 -23.81
N ALA A 3 -0.58 -51.87 -25.11
CA ALA A 3 -0.40 -50.50 -25.63
C ALA A 3 -1.48 -49.52 -25.14
N CYS A 4 -2.73 -49.97 -25.00
CA CYS A 4 -3.83 -49.16 -24.49
C CYS A 4 -3.65 -48.83 -23.00
N GLN A 5 -3.17 -49.78 -22.18
CA GLN A 5 -2.90 -49.53 -20.75
C GLN A 5 -1.76 -48.53 -20.54
N GLY A 6 -0.69 -48.60 -21.35
CA GLY A 6 0.42 -47.64 -21.28
C GLY A 6 0.00 -46.20 -21.62
N ALA A 7 -0.82 -46.03 -22.66
CA ALA A 7 -1.35 -44.72 -23.03
C ALA A 7 -2.25 -44.13 -21.93
N THR A 8 -3.13 -44.94 -21.31
CA THR A 8 -3.99 -44.50 -20.21
C THR A 8 -3.21 -44.11 -18.95
N SER A 9 -2.10 -44.80 -18.63
CA SER A 9 -1.26 -44.44 -17.50
C SER A 9 -0.61 -43.07 -17.70
N ILE A 10 -0.12 -42.77 -18.90
CA ILE A 10 0.54 -41.50 -19.23
C ILE A 10 -0.44 -40.32 -19.21
N THR A 11 -1.65 -40.50 -19.74
CA THR A 11 -2.68 -39.45 -19.66
C THR A 11 -3.08 -39.18 -18.20
N THR A 12 -3.24 -40.22 -17.39
CA THR A 12 -3.56 -40.08 -15.96
C THR A 12 -2.45 -39.35 -15.20
N PHE A 13 -1.18 -39.65 -15.50
CA PHE A 13 -0.02 -38.93 -14.95
C PHE A 13 -0.11 -37.43 -15.28
N ALA A 14 -0.32 -37.11 -16.56
CA ALA A 14 -0.35 -35.74 -17.05
C ALA A 14 -1.51 -34.94 -16.44
N ASP A 15 -2.71 -35.54 -16.39
CA ASP A 15 -3.89 -34.90 -15.82
C ASP A 15 -3.71 -34.61 -14.33
N PHE A 16 -3.15 -35.55 -13.57
CA PHE A 16 -2.87 -35.35 -12.15
C PHE A 16 -1.88 -34.19 -11.93
N LEU A 17 -0.78 -34.18 -12.69
CA LEU A 17 0.25 -33.17 -12.56
C LEU A 17 -0.27 -31.78 -12.99
N CYS A 18 -1.01 -31.69 -14.08
CA CYS A 18 -1.63 -30.46 -14.55
C CYS A 18 -2.68 -29.93 -13.58
N LYS A 19 -3.47 -30.80 -12.92
CA LYS A 19 -4.39 -30.38 -11.85
C LYS A 19 -3.66 -29.70 -10.69
N LYS A 20 -2.47 -30.20 -10.32
CA LYS A 20 -1.62 -29.55 -9.32
C LYS A 20 -1.05 -28.22 -9.83
N LEU A 21 -0.61 -28.18 -11.09
CA LEU A 21 -0.11 -26.97 -11.74
C LEU A 21 -1.17 -25.87 -11.82
N THR A 22 -2.45 -26.19 -12.03
CA THR A 22 -3.54 -25.20 -12.07
C THR A 22 -3.53 -24.28 -10.85
N ARG A 23 -3.39 -24.85 -9.64
CA ARG A 23 -3.34 -24.07 -8.40
C ARG A 23 -2.08 -23.19 -8.34
N ALA A 24 -0.91 -23.77 -8.64
CA ALA A 24 0.35 -23.05 -8.59
C ALA A 24 0.41 -21.89 -9.61
N LEU A 25 -0.05 -22.14 -10.83
CA LEU A 25 -0.16 -21.12 -11.89
C LEU A 25 -1.13 -20.02 -11.50
N ARG A 26 -2.30 -20.35 -10.95
CA ARG A 26 -3.27 -19.36 -10.49
C ARG A 26 -2.66 -18.44 -9.43
N CYS A 27 -2.10 -19.01 -8.35
CA CYS A 27 -1.48 -18.23 -7.28
C CYS A 27 -0.34 -17.34 -7.78
N ALA A 28 0.60 -17.91 -8.56
CA ALA A 28 1.73 -17.14 -9.06
C ALA A 28 1.31 -16.02 -10.02
N THR A 29 0.26 -16.25 -10.82
CA THR A 29 -0.32 -15.24 -11.71
C THR A 29 -0.87 -14.07 -10.90
N TYR A 30 -1.72 -14.33 -9.90
CA TYR A 30 -2.24 -13.29 -9.02
C TYR A 30 -1.13 -12.55 -8.27
N ASP A 31 -0.19 -13.27 -7.65
CA ASP A 31 0.91 -12.66 -6.89
C ASP A 31 1.76 -11.70 -7.76
N LYS A 32 2.07 -12.07 -9.00
CA LYS A 32 2.80 -11.18 -9.92
C LYS A 32 1.93 -10.05 -10.45
N THR A 33 0.66 -10.30 -10.72
CA THR A 33 -0.26 -9.25 -11.16
C THR A 33 -0.50 -8.20 -10.07
N ALA A 34 -0.49 -8.56 -8.78
CA ALA A 34 -0.56 -7.57 -7.70
C ALA A 34 0.60 -6.57 -7.74
N ILE A 35 1.81 -7.07 -8.00
CA ILE A 35 3.02 -6.25 -8.17
C ILE A 35 2.87 -5.37 -9.41
N ASP A 36 2.42 -5.92 -10.54
CA ASP A 36 2.22 -5.16 -11.78
C ASP A 36 1.24 -4.00 -11.58
N ILE A 37 0.14 -4.22 -10.86
CA ILE A 37 -0.85 -3.19 -10.54
C ILE A 37 -0.23 -2.12 -9.65
N ALA A 38 0.48 -2.53 -8.59
CA ALA A 38 1.14 -1.59 -7.69
C ALA A 38 2.15 -0.72 -8.45
N ASP A 39 3.00 -1.31 -9.28
CA ASP A 39 4.01 -0.60 -10.07
C ASP A 39 3.39 0.32 -11.13
N GLU A 40 2.33 -0.14 -11.79
CA GLU A 40 1.54 0.65 -12.74
C GLU A 40 0.93 1.87 -12.07
N MET A 41 0.25 1.68 -10.93
CA MET A 41 -0.35 2.79 -10.19
C MET A 41 0.73 3.71 -9.61
N ARG A 42 1.84 3.15 -9.11
CA ARG A 42 2.99 3.93 -8.61
C ARG A 42 3.57 4.84 -9.69
N SER A 43 3.53 4.41 -10.95
CA SER A 43 4.08 5.16 -12.09
C SER A 43 3.08 6.17 -12.66
N ASN A 44 1.80 5.78 -12.78
CA ASN A 44 0.84 6.50 -13.61
C ASN A 44 -0.35 7.09 -12.83
N TYR A 45 -0.61 6.66 -11.60
CA TYR A 45 -1.72 7.17 -10.80
C TYR A 45 -1.34 8.51 -10.14
N PRO A 46 -2.10 9.60 -10.34
CA PRO A 46 -1.71 10.95 -9.88
C PRO A 46 -1.35 11.08 -8.40
N ALA A 47 -2.08 10.38 -7.52
CA ALA A 47 -1.80 10.41 -6.08
C ALA A 47 -0.54 9.65 -5.68
N PHE A 48 -0.11 8.69 -6.50
CA PHE A 48 1.00 7.77 -6.18
C PHE A 48 2.25 8.04 -7.01
N ASN A 49 2.18 8.81 -8.10
CA ASN A 49 3.32 9.10 -8.98
C ASN A 49 4.19 10.27 -8.49
N GLY A 50 4.74 10.13 -7.28
CA GLY A 50 5.67 11.09 -6.71
C GLY A 50 6.12 10.76 -5.29
N THR A 51 6.29 11.80 -4.49
CA THR A 51 6.73 11.69 -3.09
C THR A 51 5.55 11.41 -2.16
N ARG A 52 5.83 10.98 -0.93
CA ARG A 52 4.82 10.87 0.14
C ARG A 52 4.12 12.21 0.42
N ALA A 53 4.81 13.33 0.25
CA ALA A 53 4.19 14.66 0.36
C ALA A 53 3.12 14.88 -0.72
N LYS A 54 3.36 14.43 -1.95
CA LYS A 54 2.36 14.48 -3.03
C LYS A 54 1.12 13.64 -2.71
N LEU A 55 1.31 12.47 -2.10
CA LEU A 55 0.20 11.65 -1.59
C LEU A 55 -0.59 12.41 -0.49
N GLU A 56 0.10 13.04 0.46
CA GLU A 56 -0.53 13.87 1.49
C GLU A 56 -1.33 15.02 0.89
N THR A 57 -0.82 15.69 -0.14
CA THR A 57 -1.57 16.72 -0.89
C THR A 57 -2.88 16.18 -1.47
N HIS A 58 -2.87 14.98 -2.06
CA HIS A 58 -4.10 14.35 -2.58
C HIS A 58 -5.07 13.96 -1.47
N ILE A 59 -4.57 13.52 -0.31
CA ILE A 59 -5.37 13.26 0.88
C ILE A 59 -6.04 14.54 1.38
N LEU A 60 -5.28 15.63 1.51
CA LEU A 60 -5.80 16.94 1.94
C LEU A 60 -6.83 17.49 0.95
N LYS A 61 -6.62 17.29 -0.36
CA LYS A 61 -7.61 17.61 -1.40
C LYS A 61 -8.90 16.82 -1.21
N SER A 62 -8.81 15.49 -1.06
CA SER A 62 -9.99 14.64 -0.79
C SER A 62 -10.73 15.05 0.48
N LEU A 63 -10.00 15.36 1.55
CA LEU A 63 -10.61 15.82 2.80
C LEU A 63 -11.31 17.17 2.64
N ALA A 64 -10.74 18.09 1.85
CA ALA A 64 -11.34 19.39 1.57
C ALA A 64 -12.55 19.31 0.63
N GLU A 65 -12.56 18.37 -0.31
CA GLU A 65 -13.72 18.10 -1.17
C GLU A 65 -14.87 17.46 -0.39
N GLU A 66 -14.57 16.56 0.55
CA GLU A 66 -15.57 15.84 1.32
C GLU A 66 -16.15 16.65 2.50
N GLU A 67 -15.44 17.69 2.96
CA GLU A 67 -15.81 18.58 4.07
C GLU A 67 -16.35 17.84 5.32
N ASN A 68 -15.79 16.65 5.60
CA ASN A 68 -16.24 15.78 6.67
C ASN A 68 -15.28 15.84 7.88
N PHE A 69 -15.71 16.49 8.95
CA PHE A 69 -14.90 16.68 10.16
C PHE A 69 -14.42 15.37 10.80
N GLU A 70 -15.22 14.31 10.79
CA GLU A 70 -14.83 13.02 11.35
C GLU A 70 -13.68 12.37 10.57
N LYS A 71 -13.66 12.56 9.24
CA LYS A 71 -12.52 12.12 8.41
C LYS A 71 -11.27 12.93 8.69
N TYR A 72 -11.38 14.24 8.90
CA TYR A 72 -10.25 15.05 9.37
C TYR A 72 -9.74 14.56 10.72
N LYS A 73 -10.63 14.24 11.66
CA LYS A 73 -10.26 13.71 12.97
C LYS A 73 -9.48 12.40 12.84
N GLN A 74 -9.96 11.47 12.03
CA GLN A 74 -9.26 10.22 11.75
C GLN A 74 -7.87 10.48 11.14
N TYR A 75 -7.77 11.39 10.16
CA TYR A 75 -6.49 11.79 9.57
C TYR A 75 -5.51 12.39 10.59
N ILE A 76 -6.01 13.24 11.49
CA ILE A 76 -5.21 13.93 12.52
C ILE A 76 -4.73 12.97 13.60
N GLN A 77 -5.60 12.07 14.06
CA GLN A 77 -5.36 11.19 15.21
C GLN A 77 -4.66 9.89 14.82
N SER A 78 -5.01 9.33 13.66
CA SER A 78 -4.50 8.04 13.15
C SER A 78 -4.07 8.19 11.68
N PRO A 79 -3.01 8.97 11.40
CA PRO A 79 -2.58 9.23 10.03
C PRO A 79 -2.19 7.98 9.25
N ARG A 80 -1.56 6.99 9.90
CA ARG A 80 -1.20 5.72 9.26
C ARG A 80 -2.44 5.00 8.70
N ASP A 81 -3.43 4.78 9.56
CA ASP A 81 -4.67 4.10 9.18
C ASP A 81 -5.43 4.88 8.11
N PHE A 82 -5.41 6.22 8.17
CA PHE A 82 -6.05 7.05 7.16
C PHE A 82 -5.37 6.91 5.78
N PHE A 83 -4.04 6.94 5.73
CA PHE A 83 -3.29 6.74 4.49
C PHE A 83 -3.54 5.36 3.91
N GLU A 84 -3.53 4.31 4.74
CA GLU A 84 -3.81 2.94 4.32
C GLU A 84 -5.21 2.81 3.69
N ASN A 85 -6.23 3.33 4.38
CA ASN A 85 -7.61 3.34 3.86
C ASN A 85 -7.75 4.16 2.57
N PHE A 86 -7.04 5.28 2.46
CA PHE A 86 -7.04 6.10 1.26
C PHE A 86 -6.41 5.35 0.07
N ILE A 87 -5.25 4.73 0.27
CA ILE A 87 -4.57 3.93 -0.76
C ILE A 87 -5.48 2.77 -1.19
N GLN A 88 -6.08 2.06 -0.24
CA GLN A 88 -7.00 0.96 -0.53
C GLN A 88 -8.20 1.42 -1.39
N ARG A 89 -8.86 2.52 -1.01
CA ARG A 89 -9.95 3.10 -1.82
C ARG A 89 -9.50 3.46 -3.24
N CYS A 90 -8.30 4.02 -3.39
CA CYS A 90 -7.75 4.36 -4.70
C CYS A 90 -7.49 3.11 -5.56
N VAL A 91 -6.95 2.04 -4.96
CA VAL A 91 -6.72 0.75 -5.61
C VAL A 91 -8.04 0.11 -6.03
N ASP A 92 -9.02 0.02 -5.13
CA ASP A 92 -10.33 -0.57 -5.43
C ASP A 92 -11.02 0.16 -6.60
N ASN A 93 -11.05 1.50 -6.53
CA ASN A 93 -11.59 2.32 -7.62
C ASN A 93 -10.83 2.15 -8.95
N TYR A 94 -9.51 1.94 -8.88
CA TYR A 94 -8.71 1.69 -10.07
C TYR A 94 -9.05 0.33 -10.69
N LEU A 95 -9.11 -0.72 -9.88
CA LEU A 95 -9.45 -2.08 -10.34
C LEU A 95 -10.87 -2.16 -10.91
N ASP A 96 -11.82 -1.43 -10.33
CA ASP A 96 -13.19 -1.35 -10.84
C ASP A 96 -13.28 -0.67 -12.21
N LYS A 97 -12.47 0.36 -12.45
CA LYS A 97 -12.45 1.10 -13.72
C LYS A 97 -11.59 0.42 -14.79
N GLU A 98 -10.49 -0.20 -14.38
CA GLU A 98 -9.44 -0.73 -15.27
C GLU A 98 -9.49 -2.26 -15.40
N LYS A 99 -10.69 -2.86 -15.36
CA LYS A 99 -10.89 -4.32 -15.45
C LYS A 99 -10.23 -4.95 -16.68
N ALA A 100 -10.26 -4.26 -17.82
CA ALA A 100 -9.61 -4.74 -19.04
C ALA A 100 -8.08 -4.79 -18.91
N LYS A 101 -7.49 -3.82 -18.20
CA LYS A 101 -6.05 -3.78 -17.93
C LYS A 101 -5.63 -4.85 -16.93
N LEU A 102 -6.41 -5.07 -15.88
CA LEU A 102 -6.26 -6.19 -14.95
C LEU A 102 -6.25 -7.53 -15.69
N LEU A 103 -7.25 -7.77 -16.55
CA LEU A 103 -7.33 -8.98 -17.36
C LEU A 103 -6.11 -9.14 -18.28
N SER A 104 -5.61 -8.04 -18.87
CA SER A 104 -4.39 -8.05 -19.68
C SER A 104 -3.17 -8.50 -18.86
N PHE A 105 -2.98 -7.97 -17.65
CA PHE A 105 -1.89 -8.39 -16.77
C PHE A 105 -1.99 -9.86 -16.36
N LEU A 106 -3.16 -10.33 -15.94
CA LEU A 106 -3.40 -11.74 -15.60
C LEU A 106 -3.05 -12.66 -16.78
N ASN A 107 -3.55 -12.34 -17.98
CA ASN A 107 -3.31 -13.14 -19.17
C ASN A 107 -1.83 -13.13 -19.58
N SER A 108 -1.17 -11.98 -19.51
CA SER A 108 0.25 -11.85 -19.82
C SER A 108 1.11 -12.69 -18.88
N ARG A 109 0.88 -12.56 -17.55
CA ARG A 109 1.60 -13.34 -16.53
C ARG A 109 1.34 -14.83 -16.64
N LEU A 110 0.10 -15.25 -16.88
CA LEU A 110 -0.22 -16.65 -17.14
C LEU A 110 0.53 -17.18 -18.37
N CYS A 111 0.63 -16.40 -19.45
CA CYS A 111 1.38 -16.81 -20.64
C CYS A 111 2.87 -17.00 -20.37
N VAL A 112 3.47 -16.13 -19.54
CA VAL A 112 4.86 -16.25 -19.11
C VAL A 112 5.06 -17.54 -18.32
N PHE A 113 4.23 -17.79 -17.29
CA PHE A 113 4.36 -18.99 -16.47
C PHE A 113 4.11 -20.29 -17.25
N CYS A 114 3.09 -20.32 -18.12
CA CYS A 114 2.86 -21.47 -18.99
C CYS A 114 4.05 -21.73 -19.92
N SER A 115 4.73 -20.69 -20.40
CA SER A 115 5.97 -20.84 -21.19
C SER A 115 7.09 -21.44 -20.35
N SER A 116 7.29 -21.00 -19.10
CA SER A 116 8.25 -21.62 -18.17
C SER A 116 7.94 -23.10 -17.92
N VAL A 117 6.67 -23.46 -17.74
CA VAL A 117 6.25 -24.86 -17.58
C VAL A 117 6.50 -25.67 -18.85
N HIS A 118 6.23 -25.11 -20.03
CA HIS A 118 6.54 -25.77 -21.30
C HIS A 118 8.03 -26.06 -21.44
N THR A 119 8.89 -25.08 -21.15
CA THR A 119 10.35 -25.25 -21.14
C THR A 119 10.77 -26.32 -20.14
N ALA A 120 10.20 -26.32 -18.93
CA ALA A 120 10.49 -27.34 -17.93
C ALA A 120 10.08 -28.76 -18.40
N ILE A 121 8.94 -28.92 -19.07
CA ILE A 121 8.51 -30.20 -19.68
C ILE A 121 9.54 -30.65 -20.73
N ASP A 122 9.93 -29.75 -21.64
CA ASP A 122 10.86 -30.05 -22.73
C ASP A 122 12.23 -30.50 -22.21
N GLU A 123 12.80 -29.75 -21.29
CA GLU A 123 14.14 -30.02 -20.77
C GLU A 123 14.18 -31.25 -19.85
N SER A 124 13.14 -31.48 -19.06
CA SER A 124 13.05 -32.69 -18.22
C SER A 124 12.91 -33.94 -19.08
N THR A 125 12.15 -33.85 -20.18
CA THR A 125 12.01 -34.94 -21.15
C THR A 125 13.34 -35.27 -21.81
N LYS A 126 14.11 -34.25 -22.22
CA LYS A 126 15.47 -34.43 -22.77
C LYS A 126 16.40 -35.10 -21.74
N ALA A 127 16.45 -34.57 -20.51
CA ALA A 127 17.34 -35.07 -19.46
C ALA A 127 17.10 -36.54 -19.09
N VAL A 128 15.84 -37.00 -19.14
CA VAL A 128 15.45 -38.38 -18.83
C VAL A 128 15.73 -39.32 -19.99
N LYS A 129 15.52 -38.88 -21.23
CA LYS A 129 15.81 -39.65 -22.44
C LYS A 129 17.29 -40.02 -22.53
N ASP A 130 18.17 -39.09 -22.17
CA ASP A 130 19.63 -39.30 -22.20
C ASP A 130 20.13 -40.26 -21.11
N LYS A 131 19.36 -40.44 -20.03
CA LYS A 131 19.75 -41.21 -18.83
C LYS A 131 18.99 -42.53 -18.66
N ASN A 132 18.13 -42.91 -19.62
CA ASN A 132 17.16 -44.02 -19.48
C ASN A 132 16.35 -43.93 -18.17
N GLY A 133 15.93 -42.71 -17.81
CA GLY A 133 15.30 -42.42 -16.52
C GLY A 133 13.83 -42.81 -16.44
N ASN A 134 13.29 -42.78 -15.22
CA ASN A 134 11.90 -43.12 -14.90
C ASN A 134 11.07 -41.87 -14.54
N ALA A 135 9.79 -42.08 -14.21
CA ALA A 135 8.86 -41.01 -13.81
C ALA A 135 9.39 -40.17 -12.63
N SER A 136 10.01 -40.81 -11.63
CA SER A 136 10.60 -40.09 -10.50
C SER A 136 11.69 -39.12 -10.93
N LEU A 137 12.64 -39.56 -11.77
CA LEU A 137 13.71 -38.70 -12.27
C LEU A 137 13.14 -37.54 -13.10
N TRP A 138 12.12 -37.80 -13.92
CA TRP A 138 11.44 -36.75 -14.68
C TRP A 138 10.82 -35.70 -13.77
N LEU A 139 10.14 -36.12 -12.69
CA LEU A 139 9.54 -35.21 -11.71
C LEU A 139 10.59 -34.38 -10.97
N ASP A 140 11.76 -34.96 -10.66
CA ASP A 140 12.86 -34.25 -10.01
C ASP A 140 13.41 -33.15 -10.91
N GLU A 141 13.72 -33.49 -12.17
CA GLU A 141 14.19 -32.54 -13.18
C GLU A 141 13.15 -31.43 -13.44
N PHE A 142 11.86 -31.80 -13.51
CA PHE A 142 10.75 -30.87 -13.74
C PHE A 142 10.58 -29.87 -12.59
N CYS A 143 10.52 -30.35 -11.35
CA CYS A 143 10.36 -29.48 -10.18
C CYS A 143 11.58 -28.59 -9.96
N ASN A 144 12.80 -29.09 -10.23
CA ASN A 144 14.02 -28.30 -10.09
C ASN A 144 14.04 -27.10 -11.06
N ARG A 145 13.54 -27.28 -12.29
CA ARG A 145 13.46 -26.20 -13.28
C ARG A 145 12.42 -25.14 -12.94
N LEU A 146 11.34 -25.51 -12.27
CA LEU A 146 10.28 -24.58 -11.89
C LEU A 146 10.57 -23.77 -10.63
N ARG A 147 11.60 -24.12 -9.83
CA ARG A 147 11.83 -23.57 -8.50
C ARG A 147 11.95 -22.04 -8.46
N GLY A 148 12.44 -21.41 -9.53
CA GLY A 148 12.56 -19.95 -9.62
C GLY A 148 11.26 -19.22 -9.97
N ASP A 149 10.33 -19.91 -10.64
CA ASP A 149 9.13 -19.30 -11.23
C ASP A 149 7.86 -19.66 -10.47
N LEU A 150 7.75 -20.90 -9.97
CA LEU A 150 6.55 -21.44 -9.35
C LEU A 150 6.88 -22.17 -8.05
N HIS A 151 6.08 -21.91 -7.02
CA HIS A 151 6.08 -22.75 -5.83
C HIS A 151 5.38 -24.08 -6.13
N PHE A 152 6.18 -25.08 -6.54
CA PHE A 152 5.68 -26.39 -6.97
C PHE A 152 6.51 -27.53 -6.35
N PRO A 153 6.20 -27.96 -5.11
CA PRO A 153 7.09 -28.80 -4.34
C PRO A 153 7.01 -30.28 -4.74
N ARG A 154 8.16 -30.90 -5.01
CA ARG A 154 8.30 -32.30 -5.44
C ARG A 154 7.69 -33.33 -4.48
N ASN A 155 7.60 -33.00 -3.19
CA ASN A 155 7.03 -33.87 -2.16
C ASN A 155 5.50 -34.10 -2.35
N GLU A 156 4.79 -33.19 -3.02
CA GLU A 156 3.37 -33.33 -3.34
C GLU A 156 3.11 -34.34 -4.47
N LEU A 157 4.16 -34.85 -5.13
CA LEU A 157 4.07 -35.67 -6.35
C LEU A 157 4.43 -37.14 -6.12
N LYS A 158 4.66 -37.56 -4.87
CA LYS A 158 5.03 -38.95 -4.53
C LYS A 158 4.02 -39.99 -5.02
N SER A 159 2.74 -39.64 -5.09
CA SER A 159 1.68 -40.57 -5.52
C SER A 159 1.78 -41.03 -6.97
N ILE A 160 2.56 -40.33 -7.81
CA ILE A 160 2.71 -40.64 -9.25
C ILE A 160 4.14 -41.05 -9.63
N GLU A 161 5.09 -41.07 -8.69
CA GLU A 161 6.51 -41.26 -8.99
C GLU A 161 6.90 -42.68 -9.43
N HIS A 162 6.06 -43.66 -9.12
CA HIS A 162 6.23 -45.07 -9.47
C HIS A 162 5.45 -45.49 -10.72
N GLN A 163 4.79 -44.57 -11.43
CA GLN A 163 4.07 -44.91 -12.65
C GLN A 163 5.06 -45.30 -13.77
N GLU A 164 4.76 -46.40 -14.47
CA GLU A 164 5.57 -46.85 -15.61
C GLU A 164 5.32 -45.94 -16.83
N ILE A 165 6.32 -45.11 -17.17
CA ILE A 165 6.29 -44.26 -18.36
C ILE A 165 7.29 -44.83 -19.37
N LYS A 166 6.78 -45.58 -20.35
CA LYS A 166 7.59 -46.21 -21.41
C LYS A 166 7.80 -45.32 -22.62
N ASP A 167 6.88 -44.38 -22.85
CA ASP A 167 6.93 -43.44 -23.97
C ASP A 167 7.03 -42.00 -23.44
N ILE A 168 8.26 -41.52 -23.29
CA ILE A 168 8.54 -40.19 -22.74
C ILE A 168 8.13 -39.06 -23.70
N GLU A 169 8.13 -39.33 -25.01
CA GLU A 169 7.66 -38.36 -26.01
C GLU A 169 6.13 -38.24 -25.97
N PHE A 170 5.43 -39.35 -25.76
CA PHE A 170 3.99 -39.32 -25.50
C PHE A 170 3.67 -38.60 -24.19
N LEU A 171 4.46 -38.80 -23.12
CA LEU A 171 4.31 -38.02 -21.88
C LEU A 171 4.41 -36.52 -22.17
N LYS A 172 5.45 -36.09 -22.87
CA LYS A 172 5.62 -34.68 -23.27
C LYS A 172 4.38 -34.17 -24.00
N LYS A 173 3.89 -34.89 -25.01
CA LYS A 173 2.70 -34.50 -25.78
C LYS A 173 1.46 -34.40 -24.89
N SER A 174 1.24 -35.36 -24.00
CA SER A 174 0.13 -35.35 -23.04
C SER A 174 0.21 -34.19 -22.06
N MET A 175 1.41 -33.90 -21.52
CA MET A 175 1.64 -32.76 -20.63
C MET A 175 1.36 -31.42 -21.31
N VAL A 176 1.84 -31.22 -22.54
CA VAL A 176 1.59 -30.00 -23.32
C VAL A 176 0.10 -29.84 -23.62
N GLY A 177 -0.58 -30.93 -24.01
CA GLY A 177 -2.03 -30.93 -24.24
C GLY A 177 -2.81 -30.51 -22.98
N ALA A 178 -2.53 -31.16 -21.85
CA ALA A 178 -3.19 -30.87 -20.58
C ALA A 178 -2.88 -29.44 -20.08
N LEU A 179 -1.64 -28.96 -20.25
CA LEU A 179 -1.27 -27.58 -19.89
C LEU A 179 -2.02 -26.54 -20.73
N ASN A 180 -2.23 -26.79 -22.02
CA ASN A 180 -3.02 -25.90 -22.87
C ASN A 180 -4.47 -25.81 -22.39
N SER A 181 -5.07 -26.94 -22.00
CA SER A 181 -6.41 -26.95 -21.39
C SER A 181 -6.43 -26.17 -20.07
N VAL A 182 -5.43 -26.34 -19.20
CA VAL A 182 -5.29 -25.56 -17.95
C VAL A 182 -5.20 -24.07 -18.23
N LYS A 183 -4.41 -23.66 -19.23
CA LYS A 183 -4.24 -22.26 -19.62
C LYS A 183 -5.56 -21.64 -20.06
N GLU A 184 -6.31 -22.30 -20.94
CA GLU A 184 -7.58 -21.75 -21.43
C GLU A 184 -8.65 -21.73 -20.34
N ASN A 185 -8.70 -22.74 -19.46
CA ASN A 185 -9.60 -22.72 -18.30
C ASN A 185 -9.27 -21.56 -17.35
N LEU A 186 -7.99 -21.32 -17.04
CA LEU A 186 -7.59 -20.20 -16.19
C LEU A 186 -7.91 -18.85 -16.82
N LYS A 187 -7.73 -18.68 -18.14
CA LYS A 187 -8.15 -17.46 -18.83
C LYS A 187 -9.66 -17.22 -18.71
N GLN A 188 -10.46 -18.27 -18.80
CA GLN A 188 -11.91 -18.17 -18.61
C GLN A 188 -12.25 -17.78 -17.16
N ASP A 189 -11.59 -18.40 -16.17
CA ASP A 189 -11.76 -18.04 -14.76
C ASP A 189 -11.40 -16.56 -14.51
N PHE A 190 -10.33 -16.07 -15.13
CA PHE A 190 -9.88 -14.68 -14.99
C PHE A 190 -10.79 -13.65 -15.68
N ALA A 191 -11.71 -14.07 -16.56
CA ALA A 191 -12.64 -13.15 -17.21
C ALA A 191 -13.61 -12.48 -16.22
N ALA A 192 -13.82 -13.09 -15.05
CA ALA A 192 -14.45 -12.47 -13.88
C ALA A 192 -13.42 -12.41 -12.74
N PRO A 193 -12.44 -11.48 -12.82
CA PRO A 193 -11.32 -11.47 -11.89
C PRO A 193 -11.81 -11.13 -10.49
N ASP A 194 -11.59 -12.05 -9.56
CA ASP A 194 -11.75 -11.81 -8.12
C ASP A 194 -10.46 -11.21 -7.56
N VAL A 195 -10.59 -10.33 -6.56
CA VAL A 195 -9.49 -9.69 -5.82
C VAL A 195 -9.15 -10.43 -4.52
N GLU A 196 -9.99 -11.35 -4.06
CA GLU A 196 -9.69 -12.24 -2.94
C GLU A 196 -8.47 -13.17 -3.13
N PRO A 197 -8.12 -13.65 -4.35
CA PRO A 197 -7.00 -14.57 -4.54
C PRO A 197 -5.60 -13.98 -4.34
N PHE A 198 -5.44 -12.66 -4.22
CA PHE A 198 -4.14 -12.03 -4.02
C PHE A 198 -3.60 -12.32 -2.61
N LYS A 199 -2.45 -12.99 -2.50
CA LYS A 199 -1.80 -13.22 -1.20
C LYS A 199 -1.31 -11.92 -0.57
N SER A 200 -0.74 -11.03 -1.39
CA SER A 200 -0.38 -9.67 -1.03
C SER A 200 -1.19 -8.74 -1.92
N LYS A 201 -1.99 -7.87 -1.32
CA LYS A 201 -2.91 -7.02 -2.06
C LYS A 201 -2.15 -5.82 -2.63
N PRO A 202 -2.54 -5.27 -3.79
CA PRO A 202 -1.80 -4.15 -4.40
C PRO A 202 -1.66 -2.92 -3.49
N HIS A 203 -2.65 -2.64 -2.64
CA HIS A 203 -2.59 -1.53 -1.68
C HIS A 203 -1.54 -1.74 -0.58
N GLU A 204 -1.30 -2.98 -0.14
CA GLU A 204 -0.29 -3.30 0.87
C GLU A 204 1.10 -3.04 0.30
N ILE A 205 1.32 -3.46 -0.96
CA ILE A 205 2.56 -3.19 -1.70
C ILE A 205 2.77 -1.67 -1.87
N LEU A 206 1.74 -0.94 -2.29
CA LEU A 206 1.80 0.52 -2.42
C LEU A 206 2.05 1.22 -1.08
N LEU A 207 1.42 0.75 0.00
CA LEU A 207 1.63 1.29 1.35
C LEU A 207 3.10 1.13 1.78
N GLU A 208 3.72 -0.02 1.52
CA GLU A 208 5.14 -0.23 1.76
C GLU A 208 6.02 0.69 0.90
N GLN A 209 5.71 0.82 -0.39
CA GLN A 209 6.45 1.68 -1.34
C GLN A 209 6.30 3.19 -1.04
N LEU A 210 5.20 3.60 -0.41
CA LEU A 210 4.89 4.98 -0.06
C LEU A 210 5.08 5.27 1.44
N CYS A 211 5.61 4.29 2.18
CA CYS A 211 5.80 4.38 3.62
C CYS A 211 6.79 5.49 3.99
N GLY A 212 6.67 5.97 5.22
CA GLY A 212 7.61 6.91 5.82
C GLY A 212 7.47 6.91 7.32
N CYS A 213 8.06 7.91 7.97
CA CYS A 213 7.94 8.08 9.41
C CYS A 213 6.50 8.42 9.80
N TRP A 214 5.95 7.69 10.77
CA TRP A 214 4.60 7.90 11.30
C TRP A 214 4.56 8.67 12.62
N GLU A 215 5.72 9.11 13.12
CA GLU A 215 5.81 9.97 14.29
C GLU A 215 5.09 11.30 14.02
N THR A 216 4.38 11.80 15.04
CA THR A 216 3.58 13.03 14.92
C THR A 216 4.06 14.09 15.90
N CYS A 217 4.01 15.35 15.48
CA CYS A 217 4.41 16.48 16.31
C CYS A 217 3.58 16.46 17.61
N PRO A 218 4.20 16.53 18.80
CA PRO A 218 3.47 16.41 20.07
C PRO A 218 2.43 17.51 20.28
N PHE A 219 2.60 18.65 19.62
CA PHE A 219 1.69 19.79 19.70
C PHE A 219 0.56 19.70 18.68
N CYS A 220 0.91 19.79 17.39
CA CYS A 220 -0.08 19.90 16.33
C CYS A 220 -0.40 18.57 15.64
N LYS A 221 0.24 17.46 16.01
CA LYS A 221 0.06 16.13 15.39
C LYS A 221 0.40 16.03 13.89
N ALA A 222 1.08 17.02 13.32
CA ALA A 222 1.57 16.93 11.93
C ALA A 222 2.56 15.76 11.79
N VAL A 223 2.49 15.03 10.68
CA VAL A 223 3.27 13.80 10.47
C VAL A 223 4.68 14.15 10.01
N CYS A 224 5.68 13.40 10.49
CA CYS A 224 7.06 13.59 10.05
C CYS A 224 7.21 13.30 8.55
N THR A 225 7.91 14.17 7.83
CA THR A 225 8.11 14.04 6.37
C THR A 225 9.27 13.12 5.98
N ASN A 226 10.00 12.55 6.93
CA ASN A 226 11.06 11.60 6.63
C ASN A 226 10.47 10.35 5.96
N THR A 227 11.11 9.89 4.88
CA THR A 227 10.65 8.75 4.07
C THR A 227 11.09 7.41 4.64
N PHE A 228 11.86 7.39 5.73
CA PHE A 228 12.30 6.16 6.40
C PHE A 228 11.62 6.01 7.75
N SER A 229 10.98 4.85 7.97
CA SER A 229 10.46 4.48 9.29
C SER A 229 11.60 4.24 10.27
N GLY A 230 11.46 4.72 11.52
CA GLY A 230 12.48 4.53 12.56
C GLY A 230 13.81 5.22 12.28
N HIS A 231 13.81 6.28 11.48
CA HIS A 231 15.02 7.02 11.12
C HIS A 231 15.70 7.63 12.36
N ASP A 232 17.03 7.78 12.27
CA ASP A 232 17.82 8.53 13.23
C ASP A 232 17.60 10.05 13.08
N GLY A 233 18.00 10.80 14.10
CA GLY A 233 17.88 12.26 14.14
C GLY A 233 16.50 12.76 14.55
N ASP A 234 16.29 14.06 14.41
CA ASP A 234 15.03 14.70 14.81
C ASP A 234 13.93 14.51 13.77
N HIS A 235 12.70 14.33 14.25
CA HIS A 235 11.50 14.42 13.43
C HIS A 235 11.22 15.88 13.07
N SER A 236 10.80 16.12 11.84
CA SER A 236 10.44 17.45 11.35
C SER A 236 9.34 17.38 10.29
N VAL A 237 8.71 18.53 10.08
CA VAL A 237 7.74 18.79 9.02
C VAL A 237 7.96 20.23 8.56
N PRO A 238 7.86 20.54 7.26
CA PRO A 238 8.01 21.92 6.77
C PRO A 238 6.89 22.83 7.27
N PHE A 239 5.69 22.29 7.46
CA PHE A 239 4.49 23.05 7.77
C PHE A 239 3.75 22.47 8.98
N HIS A 240 3.75 23.21 10.09
CA HIS A 240 2.98 22.89 11.29
C HIS A 240 1.59 23.52 11.29
N ARG A 241 0.56 22.79 11.70
CA ARG A 241 -0.82 23.32 11.77
C ARG A 241 -1.15 24.03 13.10
N PRO A 242 -2.22 24.86 13.15
CA PRO A 242 -2.70 25.49 14.38
C PRO A 242 -2.94 24.45 15.47
N GLN A 243 -2.57 24.76 16.72
CA GLN A 243 -2.76 23.80 17.81
C GLN A 243 -4.23 23.59 18.20
N ALA A 244 -5.12 24.49 17.78
CA ALA A 244 -6.58 24.32 17.86
C ALA A 244 -7.05 23.04 17.14
N VAL A 245 -6.35 22.58 16.10
CA VAL A 245 -6.66 21.34 15.37
C VAL A 245 -6.61 20.10 16.28
N THR A 246 -5.79 20.15 17.33
CA THR A 246 -5.63 19.09 18.34
C THR A 246 -6.28 19.45 19.67
N GLY A 247 -7.08 20.52 19.70
CA GLY A 247 -7.82 20.95 20.88
C GLY A 247 -6.99 21.67 21.95
N ILE A 248 -5.74 22.06 21.67
CA ILE A 248 -4.91 22.73 22.68
C ILE A 248 -5.44 24.14 22.95
N GLN A 249 -5.55 24.46 24.23
CA GLN A 249 -6.09 25.71 24.75
C GLN A 249 -5.03 26.50 25.52
N TRP A 250 -5.21 27.81 25.59
CA TRP A 250 -4.41 28.68 26.44
C TRP A 250 -4.57 28.30 27.91
N HIS A 251 -3.47 28.27 28.64
CA HIS A 251 -3.46 27.88 30.06
C HIS A 251 -4.44 28.73 30.90
N ARG A 252 -5.27 28.05 31.71
CA ARG A 252 -6.34 28.62 32.56
C ARG A 252 -7.45 29.36 31.82
N THR A 253 -7.61 29.09 30.52
CA THR A 253 -8.79 29.50 29.75
C THR A 253 -9.32 28.31 28.98
N ASN A 254 -10.48 28.48 28.33
CA ASN A 254 -10.99 27.56 27.33
C ASN A 254 -10.75 28.09 25.90
N HIS A 255 -9.85 29.06 25.73
CA HIS A 255 -9.60 29.68 24.42
C HIS A 255 -8.59 28.84 23.64
N PHE A 256 -8.91 28.46 22.41
CA PHE A 256 -7.99 27.68 21.58
C PHE A 256 -6.72 28.45 21.19
N ILE A 257 -5.63 27.72 20.95
CA ILE A 257 -4.39 28.30 20.40
C ILE A 257 -4.45 28.19 18.87
N ILE A 258 -4.67 29.32 18.19
CA ILE A 258 -4.71 29.39 16.72
C ILE A 258 -3.32 29.48 16.08
N ASP A 259 -2.28 29.69 16.89
CA ASP A 259 -0.90 29.77 16.43
C ASP A 259 -0.37 28.39 16.02
N ILE A 260 0.51 28.39 15.02
CA ILE A 260 1.28 27.20 14.62
C ILE A 260 2.52 27.03 15.50
N CYS A 261 3.05 25.81 15.55
CA CYS A 261 4.22 25.50 16.39
C CYS A 261 5.42 26.40 16.09
N SER A 262 5.68 26.66 14.81
CA SER A 262 6.79 27.49 14.34
C SER A 262 6.69 28.94 14.81
N SER A 263 5.49 29.54 14.77
CA SER A 263 5.26 30.91 15.26
C SER A 263 5.35 31.00 16.77
N LEU A 264 4.90 29.97 17.50
CA LEU A 264 5.07 29.91 18.95
C LEU A 264 6.55 29.84 19.34
N VAL A 265 7.35 29.04 18.63
CA VAL A 265 8.82 28.99 18.81
C VAL A 265 9.49 30.32 18.49
N ALA A 266 9.00 31.06 17.49
CA ALA A 266 9.52 32.37 17.10
C ALA A 266 9.10 33.51 18.06
N SER A 267 8.13 33.27 18.94
CA SER A 267 7.55 34.28 19.83
C SER A 267 8.14 34.27 21.24
N ASP A 268 7.76 35.26 22.05
CA ASP A 268 8.03 35.29 23.49
C ASP A 268 7.00 34.51 24.32
N CYS A 269 6.16 33.69 23.67
CA CYS A 269 5.20 32.83 24.36
C CYS A 269 5.91 31.83 25.28
N ARG A 270 5.19 31.39 26.31
CA ARG A 270 5.67 30.40 27.27
C ARG A 270 4.89 29.10 27.13
N LEU A 271 5.61 27.99 27.10
CA LEU A 271 5.04 26.65 27.24
C LEU A 271 4.85 26.36 28.73
N VAL A 272 3.65 25.92 29.10
CA VAL A 272 3.33 25.52 30.47
C VAL A 272 3.48 24.00 30.57
N LEU A 273 4.34 23.56 31.47
CA LEU A 273 4.61 22.16 31.77
C LEU A 273 3.72 21.68 32.93
N SER A 274 3.80 20.38 33.22
CA SER A 274 3.18 19.82 34.43
C SER A 274 3.64 20.57 35.69
N GLY A 275 2.72 20.82 36.61
CA GLY A 275 3.00 21.58 37.85
C GLY A 275 3.15 23.09 37.65
N ASP A 276 2.52 23.69 36.64
CA ASP A 276 2.49 25.14 36.36
C ASP A 276 3.87 25.78 36.06
N THR A 277 4.90 24.97 35.85
CA THR A 277 6.24 25.46 35.47
C THR A 277 6.19 26.04 34.05
N LYS A 278 6.76 27.22 33.84
CA LYS A 278 6.73 27.92 32.55
C LYS A 278 8.13 28.07 31.97
N ILE A 279 8.34 27.54 30.77
CA ILE A 279 9.56 27.74 30.00
C ILE A 279 9.27 28.58 28.75
N PRO A 280 10.24 29.35 28.21
CA PRO A 280 10.09 29.94 26.89
C PRO A 280 9.72 28.87 25.85
N TYR A 281 8.78 29.14 24.95
CA TYR A 281 8.30 28.13 24.00
C TYR A 281 9.44 27.62 23.10
N ARG A 282 10.39 28.49 22.72
CA ARG A 282 11.63 28.11 22.02
C ARG A 282 12.46 27.01 22.70
N ASN A 283 12.27 26.80 24.00
CA ASN A 283 12.92 25.76 24.78
C ASN A 283 12.06 24.48 24.91
N TYR A 284 11.03 24.30 24.06
CA TYR A 284 10.08 23.17 24.12
C TYR A 284 10.73 21.80 24.26
N ARG A 285 11.96 21.60 23.76
CA ARG A 285 12.71 20.34 23.91
C ARG A 285 12.93 19.94 25.37
N GLN A 286 12.92 20.89 26.30
CA GLN A 286 13.00 20.64 27.75
C GLN A 286 11.69 20.09 28.34
N ALA A 287 10.59 20.08 27.59
CA ALA A 287 9.28 19.60 28.05
C ALA A 287 9.17 18.07 28.14
N GLY A 288 10.20 17.34 27.73
CA GLY A 288 10.31 15.90 27.90
C GLY A 288 10.78 15.17 26.63
N PRO A 289 10.99 13.84 26.71
CA PRO A 289 11.63 13.06 25.65
C PRO A 289 10.91 13.12 24.30
N VAL A 290 9.57 13.13 24.31
CA VAL A 290 8.77 13.23 23.06
C VAL A 290 9.01 14.57 22.36
N HIS A 291 9.12 15.67 23.10
CA HIS A 291 9.37 17.00 22.55
C HIS A 291 10.82 17.18 22.09
N ALA A 292 11.79 16.56 22.79
CA ALA A 292 13.20 16.66 22.48
C ALA A 292 13.59 16.06 21.12
N LYS A 293 12.83 15.06 20.65
CA LYS A 293 13.01 14.37 19.36
C LYS A 293 12.48 15.15 18.15
N TRP A 294 11.89 16.32 18.35
CA TRP A 294 11.33 17.13 17.25
C TRP A 294 12.17 18.36 17.00
N SER A 295 12.37 18.68 15.72
CA SER A 295 12.95 19.93 15.26
C SER A 295 11.87 20.81 14.63
N ILE A 296 11.47 21.83 15.38
CA ILE A 296 10.50 22.85 14.99
C ILE A 296 11.29 24.13 14.69
N THR A 297 11.43 24.43 13.40
CA THR A 297 12.10 25.66 12.94
C THR A 297 11.17 26.86 13.15
N PRO A 298 11.67 27.97 13.75
CA PRO A 298 10.90 29.21 13.82
C PRO A 298 10.55 29.70 12.42
N ASP A 299 9.26 29.91 12.17
CA ASP A 299 8.71 30.34 10.89
C ASP A 299 7.31 30.94 11.11
N ASN A 300 6.93 31.89 10.27
CA ASN A 300 5.65 32.60 10.31
C ASN A 300 4.86 32.44 9.00
N SER A 301 5.19 31.44 8.18
CA SER A 301 4.48 31.18 6.92
C SER A 301 2.98 30.93 7.16
N ALA A 302 2.16 31.50 6.27
CA ALA A 302 0.72 31.31 6.32
C ALA A 302 0.34 29.95 5.72
N GLN A 303 -0.31 29.10 6.52
CA GLN A 303 -0.91 27.85 6.02
C GLN A 303 -2.39 28.06 5.73
N SER A 304 -2.68 28.54 4.51
CA SER A 304 -4.05 28.85 4.05
C SER A 304 -5.01 27.67 4.29
N TYR A 305 -4.58 26.44 3.99
CA TYR A 305 -5.38 25.22 4.19
C TYR A 305 -5.87 25.06 5.64
N TRP A 306 -4.97 25.08 6.62
CA TRP A 306 -5.37 24.87 8.02
C TRP A 306 -6.09 26.07 8.63
N LYS A 307 -5.85 27.28 8.12
CA LYS A 307 -6.64 28.47 8.48
C LYS A 307 -8.08 28.33 7.99
N TRP A 308 -8.28 27.91 6.74
CA TRP A 308 -9.59 27.57 6.21
C TRP A 308 -10.25 26.46 7.02
N PHE A 309 -9.55 25.37 7.33
CA PHE A 309 -10.08 24.26 8.16
C PHE A 309 -10.61 24.77 9.50
N VAL A 310 -9.83 25.59 10.22
CA VAL A 310 -10.25 26.15 11.52
C VAL A 310 -11.48 27.06 11.39
N CYS A 311 -11.54 27.89 10.34
CA CYS A 311 -12.72 28.73 10.08
C CYS A 311 -13.95 27.90 9.73
N HIS A 312 -13.79 26.93 8.83
CA HIS A 312 -14.87 26.12 8.29
C HIS A 312 -15.47 25.18 9.35
N PHE A 313 -14.62 24.48 10.11
CA PHE A 313 -15.04 23.52 11.13
C PHE A 313 -15.13 24.11 12.55
N ARG A 314 -15.17 25.45 12.66
CA ARG A 314 -15.11 26.18 13.94
C ARG A 314 -16.03 25.57 15.02
N SER A 315 -17.32 25.45 14.72
CA SER A 315 -18.31 24.96 15.68
C SER A 315 -18.06 23.50 16.08
N GLN A 316 -17.64 22.65 15.14
CA GLN A 316 -17.31 21.25 15.43
C GLN A 316 -16.07 21.13 16.31
N ILE A 317 -15.04 21.97 16.10
CA ILE A 317 -13.85 22.03 16.96
C ILE A 317 -14.22 22.49 18.38
N GLU A 318 -15.07 23.52 18.51
CA GLU A 318 -15.56 24.02 19.80
C GLU A 318 -16.31 22.93 20.59
N ILE A 319 -17.15 22.14 19.90
CA ILE A 319 -17.89 21.03 20.50
C ILE A 319 -16.95 19.88 20.89
N GLU A 320 -16.13 19.39 19.96
CA GLU A 320 -15.25 18.22 20.17
C GLU A 320 -14.30 18.41 21.35
N TYR A 321 -13.70 19.61 21.47
CA TYR A 321 -12.67 19.88 22.47
C TYR A 321 -13.14 20.77 23.62
N SER A 322 -14.44 21.07 23.71
CA SER A 322 -15.04 21.91 24.76
C SER A 322 -14.30 23.25 24.97
N GLY A 323 -13.90 23.88 23.86
CA GLY A 323 -13.17 25.16 23.85
C GLY A 323 -13.88 26.20 23.01
N LYS A 324 -13.27 27.39 22.90
CA LYS A 324 -13.87 28.55 22.23
C LYS A 324 -12.84 29.34 21.41
N PHE A 325 -13.26 29.83 20.26
CA PHE A 325 -12.51 30.83 19.49
C PHE A 325 -12.84 32.26 19.94
N GLU A 326 -12.57 32.53 21.21
CA GLU A 326 -12.81 33.82 21.89
C GLU A 326 -11.52 34.32 22.56
N GLY A 327 -11.49 35.59 22.96
CA GLY A 327 -10.36 36.19 23.66
C GLY A 327 -9.02 35.96 22.95
N LYS A 328 -8.12 35.20 23.60
CA LYS A 328 -6.79 34.86 23.08
C LYS A 328 -6.80 33.89 21.90
N GLY A 329 -7.91 33.17 21.70
CA GLY A 329 -8.11 32.24 20.59
C GLY A 329 -9.02 32.82 19.51
N ARG A 330 -9.30 34.13 19.54
CA ARG A 330 -10.17 34.76 18.56
C ARG A 330 -9.57 34.61 17.16
N ILE A 331 -10.30 33.97 16.26
CA ILE A 331 -9.92 33.86 14.85
C ILE A 331 -9.89 35.27 14.23
N PRO A 332 -8.77 35.68 13.60
CA PRO A 332 -8.66 36.98 12.94
C PRO A 332 -9.66 37.10 11.78
N PRO A 333 -10.31 38.26 11.56
CA PRO A 333 -11.27 38.45 10.47
C PRO A 333 -10.71 38.12 9.09
N GLU A 334 -9.40 38.27 8.89
CA GLU A 334 -8.71 37.99 7.64
C GLU A 334 -8.79 36.50 7.25
N TRP A 335 -8.96 35.60 8.23
CA TRP A 335 -9.10 34.17 7.93
C TRP A 335 -10.43 33.82 7.28
N ALA A 336 -11.44 34.70 7.35
CA ALA A 336 -12.69 34.52 6.63
C ALA A 336 -12.53 34.58 5.10
N GLY A 337 -11.40 35.12 4.62
CA GLY A 337 -11.09 35.20 3.19
C GLY A 337 -10.53 33.91 2.58
N PHE A 338 -10.15 32.91 3.38
CA PHE A 338 -9.69 31.62 2.84
C PHE A 338 -10.90 30.80 2.41
N THR A 339 -11.05 30.57 1.10
CA THR A 339 -12.11 29.71 0.55
C THR A 339 -11.59 28.32 0.22
N LYS A 340 -12.49 27.34 0.08
CA LYS A 340 -12.15 25.98 -0.34
C LYS A 340 -11.41 25.99 -1.69
N GLU A 341 -11.90 26.76 -2.64
CA GLU A 341 -11.34 26.85 -3.99
C GLU A 341 -9.91 27.42 -3.96
N ALA A 342 -9.68 28.44 -3.12
CA ALA A 342 -8.35 29.02 -2.95
C ALA A 342 -7.36 28.01 -2.34
N VAL A 343 -7.76 27.28 -1.29
CA VAL A 343 -6.86 26.31 -0.66
C VAL A 343 -6.61 25.08 -1.54
N LEU A 344 -7.59 24.65 -2.33
CA LEU A 344 -7.39 23.59 -3.33
C LEU A 344 -6.42 24.04 -4.44
N SER A 345 -6.54 25.28 -4.91
CA SER A 345 -5.60 25.84 -5.90
C SER A 345 -4.19 25.98 -5.35
N ASP A 346 -4.03 26.30 -4.07
CA ASP A 346 -2.71 26.36 -3.43
C ASP A 346 -2.08 24.98 -3.27
N LEU A 347 -2.87 23.95 -2.95
CA LEU A 347 -2.40 22.56 -2.88
C LEU A 347 -1.90 22.05 -4.24
N GLU A 348 -2.50 22.48 -5.35
CA GLU A 348 -2.07 22.07 -6.71
C GLU A 348 -0.72 22.68 -7.15
N LYS A 349 -0.24 23.71 -6.45
CA LYS A 349 1.06 24.35 -6.72
C LYS A 349 2.22 23.70 -5.95
N LEU A 350 1.92 22.80 -5.02
CA LEU A 350 2.87 22.03 -4.20
C LEU A 350 3.21 20.71 -4.87
#